data_AF-A0A1A6A055-F1
#
_entry.id   AF-A0A1A6A055-F1
#
_cell.length_a   1.000
_cell.length_b   1.000
_cell.length_c   1.000
_cell.angle_alpha   90.00
_cell.angle_beta   90.00
_cell.angle_gamma   90.00
#
_symmetry.space_group_name_H-M   'P 1'
#
loop_
_entity.id
_entity.type
_entity.pdbx_description
1 polymer ?
#
loop_
_entity_poly.entity_id
_entity_poly.type
_entity_poly.pdbx_seq_one_letter_code
_entity_poly.pdbx_strand_id
1 'polypeptide(L)'
;MPARNPILAGFNPDPSICRAGSDYFLAVSSMEFFPGIPIYHSKNLVDWQLIGHALSRPSQIVIRGTKPGFGVFAPTLRYHNGRFYIATAICTGWDDESSSKGFYVSTDDIWNETSWSDPIYFDILGIDQDLFFDDDGRTYLSVAKRKNEGQPEPTWEAVWGVEVDLTTGRSLGQPTLLRRSTQAEGIAEGSHIFKRHDWYYLCVAEGGTEEYHQEWIFRSRSPLGPYEEPDTAMNPILHNPPHLSIRHTGHVDFLEGQDGRWWAVFLGVRPSSSGSAHLGRETFLAPVTWTADDWPVINNGLPIGNVICADLPSNSSLSTWSDGFTEDPLTKGWYLSQTPFRKEYEIRGDHLALYGNGHSIHDSGSPALLLKKQTFFSGSFSATLAFSPADIYEEAGITVFHSRYGFIALFITKSPNSAETEIVMRWTEEKTHRLKVRCQL
;
A
#
# COMPACT_ATOMS: atom_id res chain seq x y z
N MET A 1 23.51 -9.08 -12.33
CA MET A 1 23.81 -7.84 -11.56
C MET A 1 23.36 -8.07 -10.12
N PRO A 2 23.93 -7.40 -9.11
CA PRO A 2 23.46 -7.54 -7.75
C PRO A 2 21.99 -7.10 -7.65
N ALA A 3 21.21 -7.76 -6.79
CA ALA A 3 19.84 -7.37 -6.51
C ALA A 3 19.76 -5.94 -5.94
N ARG A 4 18.70 -5.21 -6.29
CA ARG A 4 18.57 -3.79 -5.96
C ARG A 4 17.22 -3.44 -5.35
N ASN A 5 17.28 -2.46 -4.47
CA ASN A 5 16.13 -1.77 -3.91
C ASN A 5 15.79 -0.51 -4.73
N PRO A 6 14.53 -0.06 -4.71
CA PRO A 6 13.36 -0.79 -4.18
C PRO A 6 13.00 -2.00 -5.04
N ILE A 7 12.48 -3.07 -4.43
CA ILE A 7 11.98 -4.26 -5.14
C ILE A 7 10.61 -4.01 -5.80
N LEU A 8 9.84 -3.03 -5.31
CA LEU A 8 8.69 -2.45 -6.01
C LEU A 8 8.77 -0.92 -5.97
N ALA A 9 9.21 -0.32 -7.08
CA ALA A 9 9.33 1.13 -7.22
C ALA A 9 7.96 1.82 -7.40
N GLY A 10 7.91 3.12 -7.09
CA GLY A 10 6.66 3.89 -7.10
C GLY A 10 5.73 3.55 -5.94
N PHE A 11 4.49 4.05 -5.99
CA PHE A 11 3.47 3.88 -4.95
C PHE A 11 3.13 2.40 -4.66
N ASN A 12 3.91 1.78 -3.78
CA ASN A 12 3.79 0.42 -3.25
C ASN A 12 4.14 0.43 -1.75
N PRO A 13 3.34 1.14 -0.93
CA PRO A 13 3.50 1.23 0.52
C PRO A 13 3.06 -0.03 1.27
N ASP A 14 3.39 -0.08 2.56
CA ASP A 14 2.82 -1.02 3.54
C ASP A 14 2.86 -2.49 3.06
N PRO A 15 4.05 -3.03 2.72
CA PRO A 15 4.18 -4.35 2.11
C PRO A 15 3.95 -5.46 3.15
N SER A 16 2.99 -6.34 2.90
CA SER A 16 2.88 -7.60 3.62
C SER A 16 3.19 -8.78 2.70
N ILE A 17 3.96 -9.73 3.21
CA ILE A 17 4.52 -10.83 2.42
C ILE A 17 4.15 -12.18 3.02
N CYS A 18 3.88 -13.15 2.16
CA CYS A 18 3.74 -14.53 2.57
C CYS A 18 4.40 -15.49 1.58
N ARG A 19 4.62 -16.72 2.01
CA ARG A 19 5.11 -17.82 1.18
C ARG A 19 4.08 -18.93 1.14
N ALA A 20 3.77 -19.43 -0.06
CA ALA A 20 3.02 -20.66 -0.25
C ALA A 20 3.84 -21.61 -1.12
N GLY A 21 4.39 -22.66 -0.51
CA GLY A 21 5.32 -23.56 -1.19
C GLY A 21 6.60 -22.83 -1.66
N SER A 22 6.84 -22.82 -2.97
CA SER A 22 8.01 -22.20 -3.60
C SER A 22 7.79 -20.75 -4.07
N ASP A 23 6.62 -20.19 -3.77
CA ASP A 23 6.19 -18.92 -4.34
C ASP A 23 6.00 -17.89 -3.24
N TYR A 24 6.46 -16.68 -3.51
CA TYR A 24 6.33 -15.52 -2.62
C TYR A 24 5.27 -14.59 -3.17
N PHE A 25 4.44 -14.05 -2.28
CA PHE A 25 3.37 -13.12 -2.62
C PHE A 25 3.45 -11.89 -1.75
N LEU A 26 3.22 -10.72 -2.34
CA LEU A 26 3.32 -9.44 -1.65
C LEU A 26 2.07 -8.60 -1.95
N ALA A 27 1.41 -8.10 -0.90
CA ALA A 27 0.29 -7.18 -0.98
C ALA A 27 0.71 -5.79 -0.47
N VAL A 28 0.23 -4.73 -1.12
CA VAL A 28 0.52 -3.33 -0.72
C VAL A 28 -0.77 -2.52 -0.64
N SER A 29 -0.76 -1.45 0.15
CA SER A 29 -1.94 -0.58 0.26
C SER A 29 -2.21 0.20 -1.04
N SER A 30 -3.45 0.67 -1.18
CA SER A 30 -3.94 1.26 -2.44
C SER A 30 -4.75 2.53 -2.26
N MET A 31 -5.05 2.91 -1.01
CA MET A 31 -5.73 4.16 -0.67
C MET A 31 -6.99 4.37 -1.51
N GLU A 32 -7.08 5.48 -2.25
CA GLU A 32 -8.24 5.87 -3.05
C GLU A 32 -8.30 5.23 -4.45
N PHE A 33 -7.41 4.29 -4.77
CA PHE A 33 -7.32 3.70 -6.11
C PHE A 33 -8.05 2.35 -6.20
N PHE A 34 -8.73 2.13 -7.32
CA PHE A 34 -9.50 0.91 -7.60
C PHE A 34 -9.03 0.27 -8.92
N PRO A 35 -8.88 -1.06 -9.04
CA PRO A 35 -9.09 -2.06 -7.99
C PRO A 35 -8.06 -1.96 -6.86
N GLY A 36 -8.49 -2.35 -5.65
CA GLY A 36 -7.71 -2.20 -4.41
C GLY A 36 -6.84 -3.41 -4.09
N ILE A 37 -5.76 -3.17 -3.35
CA ILE A 37 -4.77 -4.16 -2.88
C ILE A 37 -4.14 -4.95 -4.04
N PRO A 38 -3.19 -4.34 -4.77
CA PRO A 38 -2.42 -5.09 -5.76
C PRO A 38 -1.59 -6.19 -5.09
N ILE A 39 -1.59 -7.36 -5.73
CA ILE A 39 -0.88 -8.56 -5.29
C ILE A 39 0.21 -8.87 -6.31
N TYR A 40 1.44 -8.98 -5.83
CA TYR A 40 2.61 -9.32 -6.62
C TYR A 40 3.06 -10.74 -6.31
N HIS A 41 3.64 -11.41 -7.30
CA HIS A 41 4.25 -12.73 -7.19
C HIS A 41 5.73 -12.67 -7.52
N SER A 42 6.53 -13.47 -6.81
CA SER A 42 7.95 -13.69 -7.09
C SER A 42 8.38 -15.12 -6.76
N LYS A 43 9.47 -15.56 -7.40
CA LYS A 43 10.19 -16.79 -7.06
C LYS A 43 11.56 -16.54 -6.42
N ASN A 44 12.04 -15.29 -6.41
CA ASN A 44 13.38 -14.94 -5.96
C ASN A 44 13.44 -13.72 -5.03
N LEU A 45 12.29 -13.20 -4.58
CA LEU A 45 12.13 -12.02 -3.71
C LEU A 45 12.53 -10.67 -4.34
N VAL A 46 13.06 -10.67 -5.57
CA VAL A 46 13.60 -9.47 -6.21
C VAL A 46 12.78 -9.09 -7.44
N ASP A 47 12.50 -10.05 -8.32
CA ASP A 47 11.73 -9.81 -9.52
C ASP A 47 10.27 -10.12 -9.23
N TRP A 48 9.42 -9.09 -9.29
CA TRP A 48 8.00 -9.17 -8.92
C TRP A 48 7.09 -8.87 -10.11
N GLN A 49 6.04 -9.66 -10.26
CA GLN A 49 4.99 -9.47 -11.26
C GLN A 49 3.66 -9.19 -10.58
N LEU A 50 2.95 -8.14 -11.01
CA LEU A 50 1.56 -7.91 -10.59
C LEU A 50 0.68 -9.03 -11.16
N ILE A 51 0.03 -9.80 -10.28
CA ILE A 51 -0.82 -10.93 -10.68
C ILE A 51 -2.32 -10.65 -10.55
N GLY A 52 -2.71 -9.63 -9.79
CA GLY A 52 -4.11 -9.24 -9.64
C GLY A 52 -4.34 -8.30 -8.47
N HIS A 53 -5.60 -8.19 -8.07
CA HIS A 53 -6.06 -7.34 -6.97
C HIS A 53 -7.03 -8.11 -6.07
N ALA A 54 -6.98 -7.87 -4.76
CA ALA A 54 -7.89 -8.53 -3.82
C ALA A 54 -9.30 -7.91 -3.84
N LEU A 55 -9.39 -6.60 -4.07
CA LEU A 55 -10.62 -5.82 -3.99
C LEU A 55 -11.00 -5.27 -5.37
N SER A 56 -11.66 -6.10 -6.17
CA SER A 56 -11.98 -5.84 -7.58
C SER A 56 -13.48 -5.67 -7.84
N ARG A 57 -14.33 -5.78 -6.81
CA ARG A 57 -15.79 -5.68 -6.93
C ARG A 57 -16.41 -4.68 -5.96
N PRO A 58 -17.52 -4.00 -6.34
CA PRO A 58 -18.27 -3.13 -5.43
C PRO A 58 -18.79 -3.83 -4.16
N SER A 59 -19.03 -5.15 -4.20
CA SER A 59 -19.43 -5.91 -3.01
C SER A 59 -18.32 -5.99 -1.96
N GLN A 60 -17.06 -5.81 -2.38
CA GLN A 60 -15.89 -5.84 -1.50
C GLN A 60 -15.52 -4.44 -1.02
N ILE A 61 -15.60 -3.43 -1.88
CA ILE A 61 -15.07 -2.11 -1.60
C ILE A 61 -15.84 -0.99 -2.29
N VAL A 62 -16.18 0.05 -1.52
CA VAL A 62 -16.71 1.32 -2.02
C VAL A 62 -15.98 2.46 -1.31
N ILE A 63 -15.08 3.13 -2.03
CA ILE A 63 -14.24 4.23 -1.49
C ILE A 63 -14.65 5.63 -1.97
N ARG A 64 -15.68 5.76 -2.80
CA ARG A 64 -16.15 7.07 -3.29
C ARG A 64 -16.32 8.08 -2.15
N GLY A 65 -15.81 9.29 -2.36
CA GLY A 65 -15.88 10.36 -1.37
C GLY A 65 -14.73 10.39 -0.36
N THR A 66 -13.85 9.38 -0.31
CA THR A 66 -12.66 9.43 0.55
C THR A 66 -11.77 10.62 0.18
N LYS A 67 -11.11 11.17 1.19
CA LYS A 67 -10.09 12.21 1.00
C LYS A 67 -8.85 11.57 0.33
N PRO A 68 -8.01 12.36 -0.38
CA PRO A 68 -6.73 11.85 -0.89
C PRO A 68 -5.85 11.27 0.21
N GLY A 69 -5.20 10.14 -0.06
CA GLY A 69 -4.44 9.40 0.96
C GLY A 69 -5.31 8.60 1.94
N PHE A 70 -6.61 8.50 1.68
CA PHE A 70 -7.57 7.67 2.42
C PHE A 70 -8.19 6.60 1.52
N GLY A 71 -8.92 5.65 2.11
CA GLY A 71 -9.44 4.48 1.41
C GLY A 71 -8.83 3.22 2.01
N VAL A 72 -8.23 2.37 1.17
CA VAL A 72 -7.71 1.06 1.59
C VAL A 72 -6.29 1.18 2.15
N PHE A 73 -6.17 1.01 3.47
CA PHE A 73 -4.92 1.14 4.23
C PHE A 73 -4.08 -0.15 4.16
N ALA A 74 -3.07 -0.29 5.02
CA ALA A 74 -2.15 -1.42 5.05
C ALA A 74 -2.89 -2.77 4.96
N PRO A 75 -2.54 -3.63 4.01
CA PRO A 75 -3.01 -5.00 3.98
C PRO A 75 -2.02 -5.92 4.70
N THR A 76 -2.54 -6.89 5.43
CA THR A 76 -1.78 -8.05 5.89
C THR A 76 -2.18 -9.27 5.06
N LEU A 77 -1.23 -9.87 4.36
CA LEU A 77 -1.38 -11.09 3.58
C LEU A 77 -0.86 -12.29 4.37
N ARG A 78 -1.71 -13.29 4.57
CA ARG A 78 -1.36 -14.54 5.26
C ARG A 78 -1.82 -15.75 4.47
N TYR A 79 -1.04 -16.83 4.54
CA TYR A 79 -1.39 -18.13 3.96
C TYR A 79 -1.49 -19.16 5.07
N HIS A 80 -2.66 -19.79 5.19
CA HIS A 80 -2.93 -20.76 6.24
C HIS A 80 -3.85 -21.86 5.72
N ASN A 81 -3.42 -23.12 5.88
CA ASN A 81 -4.20 -24.31 5.51
C ASN A 81 -4.79 -24.30 4.09
N GLY A 82 -4.00 -23.89 3.08
CA GLY A 82 -4.44 -23.89 1.69
C GLY A 82 -5.16 -22.61 1.24
N ARG A 83 -5.41 -21.67 2.15
CA ARG A 83 -6.17 -20.44 1.90
C ARG A 83 -5.32 -19.19 2.15
N PHE A 84 -5.51 -18.19 1.30
CA PHE A 84 -4.97 -16.84 1.47
C PHE A 84 -6.00 -15.95 2.15
N TYR A 85 -5.51 -15.12 3.07
CA TYR A 85 -6.28 -14.13 3.80
C TYR A 85 -5.63 -12.77 3.60
N ILE A 86 -6.42 -11.76 3.30
CA ILE A 86 -5.99 -10.36 3.33
C ILE A 86 -6.86 -9.62 4.34
N ALA A 87 -6.26 -9.20 5.45
CA ALA A 87 -6.86 -8.32 6.43
C ALA A 87 -6.44 -6.87 6.16
N THR A 88 -7.35 -5.91 6.29
CA THR A 88 -7.08 -4.48 6.06
C THR A 88 -8.18 -3.61 6.67
N ALA A 89 -8.07 -2.29 6.53
CA ALA A 89 -9.11 -1.34 6.87
C ALA A 89 -9.43 -0.36 5.73
N ILE A 90 -10.69 0.07 5.69
CA ILE A 90 -11.07 1.31 5.02
C ILE A 90 -11.03 2.43 6.03
N CYS A 91 -10.25 3.48 5.76
CA CYS A 91 -10.25 4.72 6.51
C CYS A 91 -10.82 5.84 5.63
N THR A 92 -11.76 6.65 6.15
CA THR A 92 -12.39 7.74 5.38
C THR A 92 -11.82 9.12 5.66
N GLY A 93 -11.02 9.25 6.72
CA GLY A 93 -10.48 10.52 7.20
C GLY A 93 -10.03 10.41 8.67
N TRP A 94 -9.67 11.55 9.26
CA TRP A 94 -9.24 11.66 10.66
C TRP A 94 -10.08 12.65 11.49
N ASP A 95 -11.18 13.16 10.92
CA ASP A 95 -12.12 14.04 11.63
C ASP A 95 -13.16 13.22 12.44
N ASP A 96 -13.97 13.91 13.23
CA ASP A 96 -14.96 13.28 14.12
C ASP A 96 -16.04 12.48 13.37
N GLU A 97 -16.24 12.76 12.07
CA GLU A 97 -17.18 12.04 11.20
C GLU A 97 -16.53 10.83 10.52
N SER A 98 -15.20 10.69 10.62
CA SER A 98 -14.45 9.61 9.99
C SER A 98 -14.51 8.32 10.80
N SER A 99 -14.49 7.21 10.08
CA SER A 99 -14.41 5.88 10.69
C SER A 99 -13.35 5.05 9.99
N SER A 100 -12.70 4.17 10.75
CA SER A 100 -11.96 3.05 10.21
C SER A 100 -12.78 1.78 10.38
N LYS A 101 -12.80 0.92 9.35
CA LYS A 101 -13.51 -0.36 9.38
C LYS A 101 -12.57 -1.46 8.93
N GLY A 102 -12.12 -2.26 9.88
CA GLY A 102 -11.30 -3.44 9.64
C GLY A 102 -12.13 -4.61 9.11
N PHE A 103 -11.59 -5.35 8.16
CA PHE A 103 -12.19 -6.57 7.62
C PHE A 103 -11.10 -7.47 7.04
N TYR A 104 -11.50 -8.68 6.64
CA TYR A 104 -10.67 -9.50 5.78
C TYR A 104 -11.46 -10.08 4.60
N VAL A 105 -10.75 -10.40 3.53
CA VAL A 105 -11.21 -11.21 2.39
C VAL A 105 -10.31 -12.45 2.26
N SER A 106 -10.81 -13.50 1.63
CA SER A 106 -10.03 -14.74 1.46
C SER A 106 -10.22 -15.40 0.11
N THR A 107 -9.25 -16.21 -0.29
CA THR A 107 -9.32 -17.05 -1.50
C THR A 107 -8.48 -18.31 -1.37
N ASP A 108 -8.91 -19.39 -2.04
CA ASP A 108 -8.12 -20.61 -2.23
C ASP A 108 -7.25 -20.55 -3.51
N ASP A 109 -7.45 -19.53 -4.36
CA ASP A 109 -6.73 -19.33 -5.63
C ASP A 109 -6.30 -17.87 -5.81
N ILE A 110 -5.11 -17.54 -5.30
CA ILE A 110 -4.54 -16.18 -5.38
C ILE A 110 -4.28 -15.71 -6.83
N TRP A 111 -4.22 -16.63 -7.80
CA TRP A 111 -3.98 -16.30 -9.21
C TRP A 111 -5.23 -15.77 -9.92
N ASN A 112 -6.41 -16.01 -9.34
CA ASN A 112 -7.68 -15.58 -9.87
C ASN A 112 -8.25 -14.42 -9.03
N GLU A 113 -8.11 -13.18 -9.51
CA GLU A 113 -8.60 -11.98 -8.83
C GLU A 113 -10.13 -11.94 -8.59
N THR A 114 -10.90 -12.78 -9.28
CA THR A 114 -12.35 -12.87 -9.09
C THR A 114 -12.75 -13.83 -7.96
N SER A 115 -11.82 -14.64 -7.46
CA SER A 115 -12.07 -15.68 -6.46
C SER A 115 -12.12 -15.17 -5.02
N TRP A 116 -11.62 -13.94 -4.77
CA TRP A 116 -11.65 -13.32 -3.45
C TRP A 116 -13.08 -13.18 -2.94
N SER A 117 -13.30 -13.57 -1.68
CA SER A 117 -14.60 -13.49 -1.01
C SER A 117 -15.09 -12.04 -0.87
N ASP A 118 -16.36 -11.91 -0.50
CA ASP A 118 -16.86 -10.67 0.11
C ASP A 118 -16.29 -10.52 1.54
N PRO A 119 -16.26 -9.29 2.10
CA PRO A 119 -15.55 -8.99 3.33
C PRO A 119 -16.28 -9.53 4.58
N ILE A 120 -15.50 -10.04 5.53
CA ILE A 120 -15.93 -10.32 6.91
C ILE A 120 -15.32 -9.24 7.81
N TYR A 121 -16.18 -8.46 8.48
CA TYR A 121 -15.78 -7.31 9.27
C TYR A 121 -15.42 -7.70 10.70
N PHE A 122 -14.40 -7.03 11.25
CA PHE A 122 -14.02 -7.20 12.65
C PHE A 122 -14.83 -6.26 13.56
N ASP A 123 -15.06 -6.68 14.81
CA ASP A 123 -15.70 -5.83 15.83
C ASP A 123 -14.84 -4.60 16.20
N ILE A 124 -13.52 -4.74 16.09
CA ILE A 124 -12.57 -3.72 16.55
C ILE A 124 -12.28 -2.74 15.42
N LEU A 125 -12.62 -1.47 15.64
CA LEU A 125 -12.22 -0.36 14.77
C LEU A 125 -10.74 -0.06 14.94
N GLY A 126 -10.08 0.32 13.86
CA GLY A 126 -8.65 0.61 13.82
C GLY A 126 -8.09 0.46 12.42
N ILE A 127 -6.78 0.57 12.29
CA ILE A 127 -6.04 0.30 11.05
C ILE A 127 -5.05 -0.85 11.29
N ASP A 128 -4.36 -1.25 10.22
CA ASP A 128 -3.25 -2.20 10.26
C ASP A 128 -3.61 -3.53 10.93
N GLN A 129 -4.71 -4.13 10.46
CA GLN A 129 -5.16 -5.44 10.93
C GLN A 129 -4.19 -6.53 10.48
N ASP A 130 -3.70 -7.32 11.43
CA ASP A 130 -2.88 -8.51 11.19
C ASP A 130 -3.55 -9.75 11.78
N LEU A 131 -3.51 -10.84 11.02
CA LEU A 131 -4.01 -12.15 11.45
C LEU A 131 -2.83 -13.05 11.75
N PHE A 132 -2.75 -13.54 12.98
CA PHE A 132 -1.79 -14.54 13.39
C PHE A 132 -2.49 -15.86 13.66
N PHE A 133 -2.10 -16.90 12.93
CA PHE A 133 -2.60 -18.26 13.08
C PHE A 133 -1.61 -19.06 13.93
N ASP A 134 -2.02 -19.46 15.13
CA ASP A 134 -1.14 -20.19 16.06
C ASP A 134 -1.26 -21.71 15.89
N ASP A 135 -0.26 -22.42 16.40
CA ASP A 135 -0.16 -23.88 16.34
C ASP A 135 -1.24 -24.58 17.19
N ASP A 136 -1.87 -23.86 18.12
CA ASP A 136 -2.98 -24.37 18.93
C ASP A 136 -4.34 -24.33 18.20
N GLY A 137 -4.35 -23.83 16.96
CA GLY A 137 -5.53 -23.73 16.11
C GLY A 137 -6.36 -22.46 16.32
N ARG A 138 -5.94 -21.55 17.21
CA ARG A 138 -6.58 -20.25 17.40
C ARG A 138 -6.05 -19.22 16.40
N THR A 139 -6.85 -18.17 16.22
CA THR A 139 -6.46 -17.01 15.42
C THR A 139 -6.52 -15.76 16.29
N TYR A 140 -5.46 -14.97 16.21
CA TYR A 140 -5.34 -13.70 16.90
C TYR A 140 -5.34 -12.56 15.88
N LEU A 141 -6.06 -11.49 16.21
CA LEU A 141 -6.08 -10.22 15.49
C LEU A 141 -5.25 -9.22 16.28
N SER A 142 -4.24 -8.60 15.66
CA SER A 142 -3.67 -7.34 16.15
C SER A 142 -4.14 -6.17 15.31
N VAL A 143 -4.32 -5.02 15.95
CA VAL A 143 -4.92 -3.82 15.34
C VAL A 143 -4.43 -2.56 16.04
N ALA A 144 -4.15 -1.52 15.26
CA ALA A 144 -3.75 -0.22 15.75
C ALA A 144 -4.98 0.70 15.95
N LYS A 145 -5.08 1.32 17.13
CA LYS A 145 -6.27 2.06 17.59
C LYS A 145 -5.90 3.42 18.16
N ARG A 146 -6.63 4.45 17.73
CA ARG A 146 -6.46 5.82 18.23
C ARG A 146 -7.02 6.10 19.62
N LYS A 147 -8.15 5.46 19.96
CA LYS A 147 -8.87 5.75 21.20
C LYS A 147 -8.34 4.90 22.35
N ASN A 148 -7.54 5.54 23.20
CA ASN A 148 -7.03 5.00 24.47
C ASN A 148 -8.04 5.15 25.62
N GLU A 149 -9.29 4.76 25.40
CA GLU A 149 -10.33 4.86 26.43
C GLU A 149 -9.89 4.10 27.70
N GLY A 150 -9.85 4.81 28.84
CA GLY A 150 -9.54 4.23 30.14
C GLY A 150 -8.05 4.08 30.49
N GLN A 151 -7.13 4.65 29.71
CA GLN A 151 -5.69 4.59 30.00
C GLN A 151 -5.16 5.88 30.65
N PRO A 152 -4.15 5.79 31.55
CA PRO A 152 -3.67 6.94 32.32
C PRO A 152 -2.96 8.01 31.49
N GLU A 153 -2.32 7.64 30.38
CA GLU A 153 -1.59 8.56 29.50
C GLU A 153 -2.14 8.50 28.07
N PRO A 154 -2.49 9.64 27.45
CA PRO A 154 -2.94 9.69 26.08
C PRO A 154 -1.79 9.36 25.12
N THR A 155 -2.03 8.46 24.17
CA THR A 155 -1.17 8.24 23.00
C THR A 155 -2.00 8.48 21.74
N TRP A 156 -1.36 8.74 20.59
CA TRP A 156 -2.10 8.94 19.35
C TRP A 156 -2.65 7.62 18.84
N GLU A 157 -1.84 6.55 18.89
CA GLU A 157 -2.19 5.23 18.40
C GLU A 157 -1.46 4.13 19.17
N ALA A 158 -2.17 3.05 19.50
CA ALA A 158 -1.62 1.89 20.20
C ALA A 158 -2.07 0.58 19.58
N VAL A 159 -1.25 -0.46 19.70
CA VAL A 159 -1.53 -1.80 19.19
C VAL A 159 -2.26 -2.62 20.25
N TRP A 160 -3.35 -3.25 19.84
CA TRP A 160 -4.19 -4.13 20.66
C TRP A 160 -4.30 -5.50 20.01
N GLY A 161 -4.45 -6.55 20.83
CA GLY A 161 -4.60 -7.93 20.39
C GLY A 161 -5.85 -8.59 20.96
N VAL A 162 -6.49 -9.46 20.19
CA VAL A 162 -7.63 -10.27 20.65
C VAL A 162 -7.67 -11.61 19.91
N GLU A 163 -8.23 -12.65 20.52
CA GLU A 163 -8.61 -13.86 19.79
C GLU A 163 -9.87 -13.58 18.94
N VAL A 164 -9.93 -14.08 17.70
CA VAL A 164 -11.01 -13.81 16.75
C VAL A 164 -11.59 -15.10 16.16
N ASP A 165 -12.92 -15.16 16.03
CA ASP A 165 -13.59 -16.17 15.19
C ASP A 165 -13.62 -15.68 13.75
N LEU A 166 -12.82 -16.29 12.88
CA LEU A 166 -12.78 -15.91 11.47
C LEU A 166 -14.14 -16.09 10.77
N THR A 167 -14.94 -17.09 11.14
CA THR A 167 -16.23 -17.32 10.47
C THR A 167 -17.16 -16.11 10.57
N THR A 168 -17.06 -15.37 11.67
CA THR A 168 -17.95 -14.24 11.97
C THR A 168 -17.25 -12.88 12.05
N GLY A 169 -15.91 -12.87 12.13
CA GLY A 169 -15.11 -11.67 12.41
C GLY A 169 -15.19 -11.20 13.87
N ARG A 170 -15.85 -11.96 14.76
CA ARG A 170 -16.14 -11.53 16.12
C ARG A 170 -14.97 -11.74 17.06
N SER A 171 -14.79 -10.79 17.98
CA SER A 171 -13.84 -10.91 19.09
C SER A 171 -14.32 -11.97 20.07
N LEU A 172 -13.44 -12.91 20.44
CA LEU A 172 -13.71 -13.96 21.42
C LEU A 172 -13.32 -13.57 22.85
N GLY A 173 -12.84 -12.35 23.05
CA GLY A 173 -12.45 -11.82 24.35
C GLY A 173 -12.34 -10.30 24.37
N GLN A 174 -11.83 -9.78 25.49
CA GLN A 174 -11.51 -8.36 25.61
C GLN A 174 -10.17 -8.06 24.92
N PRO A 175 -10.07 -7.00 24.11
CA PRO A 175 -8.80 -6.59 23.52
C PRO A 175 -7.76 -6.27 24.60
N THR A 176 -6.56 -6.79 24.42
CA THR A 176 -5.40 -6.59 25.31
C THR A 176 -4.45 -5.59 24.67
N LEU A 177 -3.99 -4.58 25.41
CA LEU A 177 -2.97 -3.65 24.94
C LEU A 177 -1.65 -4.40 24.77
N LEU A 178 -1.11 -4.45 23.55
CA LEU A 178 0.17 -5.10 23.26
C LEU A 178 1.33 -4.11 23.31
N ARG A 179 1.15 -2.94 22.68
CA ARG A 179 2.19 -1.91 22.59
C ARG A 179 1.61 -0.50 22.57
N ARG A 180 2.20 0.37 23.39
CA ARG A 180 2.07 1.83 23.31
C ARG A 180 3.44 2.38 22.93
N SER A 181 3.50 3.25 21.93
CA SER A 181 4.77 3.85 21.53
C SER A 181 5.38 4.68 22.66
N THR A 182 6.71 4.63 22.76
CA THR A 182 7.51 5.47 23.64
C THR A 182 8.12 6.67 22.90
N GLN A 183 7.84 6.82 21.60
CA GLN A 183 8.25 7.95 20.79
C GLN A 183 7.38 9.18 21.04
N ALA A 184 7.89 10.36 20.69
CA ALA A 184 7.20 11.62 20.95
C ALA A 184 5.85 11.73 20.20
N GLU A 185 5.76 11.11 19.03
CA GLU A 185 4.55 11.08 18.21
C GLU A 185 3.44 10.23 18.84
N GLY A 186 3.81 9.29 19.72
CA GLY A 186 2.86 8.38 20.36
C GLY A 186 2.11 7.51 19.34
N ILE A 187 2.79 7.06 18.29
CA ILE A 187 2.22 6.23 17.23
C ILE A 187 2.86 4.86 17.30
N ALA A 188 2.06 3.83 17.59
CA ALA A 188 2.40 2.42 17.43
C ALA A 188 1.36 1.78 16.50
N GLU A 189 1.80 1.38 15.30
CA GLU A 189 0.96 0.87 14.21
C GLU A 189 1.68 -0.27 13.46
N GLY A 190 1.17 -0.71 12.31
CA GLY A 190 1.85 -1.68 11.44
C GLY A 190 2.22 -2.99 12.12
N SER A 191 1.38 -3.48 13.03
CA SER A 191 1.77 -4.59 13.90
C SER A 191 1.71 -5.93 13.20
N HIS A 192 2.74 -6.77 13.37
CA HIS A 192 2.72 -8.16 12.92
C HIS A 192 3.17 -9.10 14.05
N ILE A 193 2.42 -10.18 14.25
CA ILE A 193 2.80 -11.25 15.17
C ILE A 193 3.30 -12.44 14.35
N PHE A 194 4.48 -12.95 14.70
CA PHE A 194 5.00 -14.20 14.16
C PHE A 194 5.66 -15.04 15.24
N LYS A 195 5.72 -16.35 15.03
CA LYS A 195 6.29 -17.30 15.99
C LYS A 195 7.59 -17.87 15.47
N ARG A 196 8.59 -17.95 16.33
CA ARG A 196 9.86 -18.63 16.08
C ARG A 196 10.34 -19.27 17.37
N HIS A 197 10.65 -20.57 17.30
CA HIS A 197 10.92 -21.39 18.48
C HIS A 197 9.78 -21.26 19.52
N ASP A 198 10.13 -20.93 20.76
CA ASP A 198 9.19 -20.75 21.88
C ASP A 198 8.79 -19.29 22.10
N TRP A 199 9.01 -18.41 21.11
CA TRP A 199 8.75 -16.99 21.19
C TRP A 199 7.70 -16.54 20.15
N TYR A 200 6.80 -15.69 20.61
CA TYR A 200 5.97 -14.84 19.77
C TYR A 200 6.66 -13.49 19.66
N TYR A 201 6.95 -13.04 18.45
CA TYR A 201 7.52 -11.74 18.18
C TYR A 201 6.42 -10.79 17.76
N LEU A 202 6.49 -9.54 18.23
CA LEU A 202 5.64 -8.45 17.82
C LEU A 202 6.51 -7.38 17.18
N CYS A 203 6.33 -7.20 15.87
CA CYS A 203 6.85 -6.07 15.12
C CYS A 203 5.85 -4.92 15.19
N VAL A 204 6.35 -3.69 15.32
CA VAL A 204 5.53 -2.47 15.40
C VAL A 204 6.26 -1.33 14.72
N ALA A 205 5.58 -0.65 13.80
CA ALA A 205 6.02 0.63 13.26
C ALA A 205 5.75 1.74 14.28
N GLU A 206 6.75 2.57 14.56
CA GLU A 206 6.61 3.74 15.44
C GLU A 206 7.07 5.04 14.77
N GLY A 207 6.64 6.18 15.33
CA GLY A 207 7.01 7.52 14.86
C GLY A 207 6.19 8.05 13.67
N GLY A 208 5.27 7.23 13.15
CA GLY A 208 4.48 7.52 11.96
C GLY A 208 5.29 7.42 10.66
N THR A 209 4.60 7.23 9.53
CA THR A 209 5.22 6.93 8.22
C THR A 209 6.04 8.07 7.55
N GLU A 210 6.47 9.09 8.30
CA GLU A 210 7.22 10.26 7.83
C GLU A 210 8.69 10.22 8.32
N GLU A 211 9.27 11.38 8.65
CA GLU A 211 10.70 11.53 8.97
C GLU A 211 11.16 10.63 10.14
N TYR A 212 10.29 10.40 11.12
CA TYR A 212 10.59 9.62 12.33
C TYR A 212 10.23 8.14 12.24
N HIS A 213 9.84 7.66 11.05
CA HIS A 213 9.43 6.28 10.87
C HIS A 213 10.57 5.31 11.23
N GLN A 214 10.21 4.29 12.00
CA GLN A 214 11.13 3.29 12.53
C GLN A 214 10.38 2.00 12.87
N GLU A 215 11.09 0.88 12.84
CA GLU A 215 10.55 -0.42 13.24
C GLU A 215 11.09 -0.88 14.60
N TRP A 216 10.21 -1.38 15.43
CA TRP A 216 10.52 -1.92 16.75
C TRP A 216 10.17 -3.40 16.84
N ILE A 217 10.96 -4.16 17.60
CA ILE A 217 10.72 -5.56 17.89
C ILE A 217 10.55 -5.79 19.39
N PHE A 218 9.61 -6.67 19.71
CA PHE A 218 9.37 -7.20 21.05
C PHE A 218 9.12 -8.70 20.97
N ARG A 219 9.19 -9.42 22.09
CA ARG A 219 8.79 -10.84 22.13
C ARG A 219 8.04 -11.23 23.39
N SER A 220 7.31 -12.32 23.37
CA SER A 220 6.58 -12.86 24.51
C SER A 220 6.48 -14.38 24.44
N ARG A 221 6.14 -15.00 25.57
CA ARG A 221 5.75 -16.42 25.65
C ARG A 221 4.26 -16.64 25.33
N SER A 222 3.52 -15.57 25.04
CA SER A 222 2.09 -15.58 24.71
C SER A 222 1.82 -14.61 23.55
N PRO A 223 0.93 -14.95 22.60
CA PRO A 223 0.61 -14.06 21.48
C PRO A 223 -0.02 -12.74 21.92
N LEU A 224 -0.64 -12.70 23.11
CA LEU A 224 -1.24 -11.50 23.70
C LEU A 224 -0.36 -10.85 24.77
N GLY A 225 0.93 -11.22 24.83
CA GLY A 225 1.89 -10.62 25.73
C GLY A 225 1.81 -11.13 27.19
N PRO A 226 2.43 -10.40 28.14
CA PRO A 226 3.14 -9.13 27.92
C PRO A 226 4.39 -9.32 27.06
N TYR A 227 4.67 -8.33 26.20
CA TYR A 227 5.82 -8.33 25.32
C TYR A 227 7.01 -7.63 25.98
N GLU A 228 8.17 -8.29 25.98
CA GLU A 228 9.45 -7.75 26.45
C GLU A 228 10.23 -7.14 25.30
N GLU A 229 11.00 -6.10 25.62
CA GLU A 229 11.95 -5.46 24.72
C GLU A 229 13.31 -6.21 24.79
N PRO A 230 14.15 -6.20 23.74
CA PRO A 230 15.52 -6.67 23.86
C PRO A 230 16.29 -5.94 24.98
N ASP A 231 17.07 -6.68 25.77
CA ASP A 231 17.95 -6.10 26.80
C ASP A 231 19.09 -5.23 26.20
N THR A 232 19.33 -5.37 24.90
CA THR A 232 20.30 -4.56 24.15
C THR A 232 19.62 -3.33 23.55
N ALA A 233 20.37 -2.25 23.32
CA ALA A 233 19.88 -1.05 22.64
C ALA A 233 19.73 -1.25 21.11
N MET A 234 19.17 -2.40 20.68
CA MET A 234 18.99 -2.74 19.27
C MET A 234 17.74 -2.14 18.65
N ASN A 235 16.74 -1.77 19.46
CA ASN A 235 15.61 -1.01 18.97
C ASN A 235 16.04 0.46 18.73
N PRO A 236 15.51 1.11 17.68
CA PRO A 236 14.71 0.51 16.59
C PRO A 236 15.56 -0.43 15.73
N ILE A 237 14.99 -1.57 15.32
CA ILE A 237 15.67 -2.55 14.45
C ILE A 237 15.76 -2.11 12.99
N LEU A 238 15.01 -1.08 12.61
CA LEU A 238 15.12 -0.42 11.30
C LEU A 238 14.82 1.07 11.45
N HIS A 239 15.79 1.90 11.08
CA HIS A 239 15.62 3.33 10.86
C HIS A 239 16.72 3.84 9.94
N ASN A 240 16.36 4.51 8.85
CA ASN A 240 17.30 5.22 7.99
C ASN A 240 17.33 6.71 8.34
N PRO A 241 18.50 7.26 8.73
CA PRO A 241 18.62 8.68 9.03
C PRO A 241 18.24 9.61 7.86
N PRO A 242 17.75 10.84 8.15
CA PRO A 242 17.28 11.79 7.12
C PRO A 242 18.32 12.21 6.06
N HIS A 243 19.62 12.04 6.33
CA HIS A 243 20.67 12.40 5.37
C HIS A 243 20.88 11.36 4.26
N LEU A 244 20.27 10.17 4.38
CA LEU A 244 20.39 9.10 3.39
C LEU A 244 19.42 9.28 2.21
N SER A 245 19.68 8.53 1.14
CA SER A 245 18.88 8.55 -0.10
C SER A 245 17.57 7.74 -0.01
N ILE A 246 17.51 6.77 0.91
CA ILE A 246 16.31 6.04 1.30
C ILE A 246 15.95 6.51 2.70
N ARG A 247 14.71 6.93 2.92
CA ARG A 247 14.22 7.51 4.19
C ARG A 247 12.87 6.91 4.57
N HIS A 248 12.39 7.26 5.77
CA HIS A 248 11.06 6.89 6.28
C HIS A 248 10.85 5.36 6.29
N THR A 249 11.89 4.60 6.62
CA THR A 249 11.87 3.14 6.60
C THR A 249 11.15 2.57 7.82
N GLY A 250 10.19 1.67 7.61
CA GLY A 250 9.43 1.01 8.67
C GLY A 250 8.28 0.19 8.07
N HIS A 251 7.30 -0.19 8.89
CA HIS A 251 6.15 -1.01 8.49
C HIS A 251 6.64 -2.36 7.91
N VAL A 252 7.41 -3.07 8.71
CA VAL A 252 8.16 -4.27 8.32
C VAL A 252 7.32 -5.53 8.45
N ASP A 253 7.27 -6.36 7.41
CA ASP A 253 6.81 -7.75 7.50
C ASP A 253 7.98 -8.72 7.25
N PHE A 254 7.99 -9.84 7.98
CA PHE A 254 9.09 -10.81 7.97
C PHE A 254 8.68 -12.11 7.29
N LEU A 255 9.65 -12.78 6.66
CA LEU A 255 9.47 -14.17 6.23
C LEU A 255 10.75 -14.99 6.31
N GLU A 256 10.57 -16.30 6.44
CA GLU A 256 11.61 -17.29 6.19
C GLU A 256 11.55 -17.78 4.73
N GLY A 257 12.64 -17.56 4.00
CA GLY A 257 12.82 -17.99 2.63
C GLY A 257 12.93 -19.52 2.51
N GLN A 258 12.86 -20.02 1.28
CA GLN A 258 12.99 -21.46 0.99
C GLN A 258 14.34 -22.07 1.39
N ASP A 259 15.35 -21.23 1.51
CA ASP A 259 16.71 -21.59 1.91
C ASP A 259 16.97 -21.42 3.42
N GLY A 260 15.92 -21.11 4.20
CA GLY A 260 16.00 -20.87 5.64
C GLY A 260 16.57 -19.49 6.01
N ARG A 261 16.95 -18.65 5.03
CA ARG A 261 17.34 -17.26 5.31
C ARG A 261 16.10 -16.44 5.60
N TRP A 262 16.21 -15.53 6.56
CA TRP A 262 15.14 -14.61 6.90
C TRP A 262 15.26 -13.30 6.11
N TRP A 263 14.12 -12.72 5.81
CA TRP A 263 14.00 -11.49 5.05
C TRP A 263 13.00 -10.56 5.69
N ALA A 264 13.25 -9.26 5.55
CA ALA A 264 12.35 -8.19 5.92
C ALA A 264 11.94 -7.45 4.64
N VAL A 265 10.63 -7.31 4.41
CA VAL A 265 10.08 -6.33 3.46
C VAL A 265 9.54 -5.15 4.23
N PHE A 266 9.69 -3.95 3.68
CA PHE A 266 9.30 -2.72 4.38
C PHE A 266 9.12 -1.58 3.40
N LEU A 267 8.43 -0.54 3.83
CA LEU A 267 8.28 0.66 3.02
C LEU A 267 9.45 1.63 3.22
N GLY A 268 9.63 2.53 2.28
CA GLY A 268 10.50 3.69 2.42
C GLY A 268 10.24 4.68 1.29
N VAL A 269 10.92 5.82 1.33
CA VAL A 269 10.85 6.83 0.27
C VAL A 269 12.22 7.13 -0.31
N ARG A 270 12.25 7.48 -1.60
CA ARG A 270 13.42 8.08 -2.25
C ARG A 270 13.11 9.53 -2.63
N PRO A 271 13.63 10.51 -1.88
CA PRO A 271 13.51 11.91 -2.27
C PRO A 271 14.24 12.18 -3.58
N SER A 272 13.60 12.95 -4.46
CA SER A 272 14.21 13.44 -5.69
C SER A 272 15.20 14.59 -5.41
N SER A 273 15.85 15.12 -6.45
CA SER A 273 16.77 16.26 -6.32
C SER A 273 16.12 17.52 -5.75
N SER A 274 14.78 17.62 -5.78
CA SER A 274 14.04 18.72 -5.14
C SER A 274 13.77 18.48 -3.65
N GLY A 275 14.18 17.33 -3.10
CA GLY A 275 13.87 16.89 -1.74
C GLY A 275 12.48 16.28 -1.58
N SER A 276 11.62 16.32 -2.62
CA SER A 276 10.30 15.69 -2.59
C SER A 276 10.34 14.22 -3.01
N ALA A 277 9.68 13.37 -2.22
CA ALA A 277 9.47 11.94 -2.48
C ALA A 277 8.24 11.68 -3.36
N HIS A 278 8.19 12.27 -4.56
CA HIS A 278 7.01 12.22 -5.44
C HIS A 278 6.69 10.85 -6.05
N LEU A 279 7.59 9.86 -5.95
CA LEU A 279 7.28 8.47 -6.30
C LEU A 279 6.39 7.78 -5.25
N GLY A 280 6.16 8.43 -4.11
CA GLY A 280 5.46 7.87 -2.96
C GLY A 280 6.35 6.91 -2.15
N ARG A 281 5.70 6.16 -1.27
CA ARG A 281 6.30 5.08 -0.48
C ARG A 281 6.44 3.84 -1.37
N GLU A 282 7.63 3.29 -1.42
CA GLU A 282 8.06 2.16 -2.26
C GLU A 282 8.39 0.95 -1.38
N THR A 283 8.44 -0.26 -1.94
CA THR A 283 8.77 -1.49 -1.18
C THR A 283 10.24 -1.85 -1.30
N PHE A 284 10.88 -2.16 -0.18
CA PHE A 284 12.29 -2.53 -0.03
C PHE A 284 12.43 -3.93 0.57
N LEU A 285 13.62 -4.53 0.38
CA LEU A 285 14.01 -5.82 0.92
C LEU A 285 15.36 -5.71 1.64
N ALA A 286 15.49 -6.41 2.76
CA ALA A 286 16.78 -6.60 3.44
C ALA A 286 16.93 -8.02 4.00
N PRO A 287 18.15 -8.57 4.05
CA PRO A 287 18.41 -9.83 4.74
C PRO A 287 18.27 -9.64 6.25
N VAL A 288 17.86 -10.70 6.94
CA VAL A 288 17.71 -10.73 8.39
C VAL A 288 18.59 -11.84 8.96
N THR A 289 19.44 -11.47 9.91
CA THR A 289 20.21 -12.41 10.73
C THR A 289 19.61 -12.49 12.13
N TRP A 290 19.95 -13.52 12.88
CA TRP A 290 19.48 -13.71 14.25
C TRP A 290 20.67 -13.67 15.21
N THR A 291 20.52 -12.95 16.32
CA THR A 291 21.51 -12.95 17.41
C THR A 291 21.53 -14.29 18.15
N ALA A 292 22.54 -14.50 19.00
CA ALA A 292 22.63 -15.72 19.81
C ALA A 292 21.48 -15.86 20.82
N ASP A 293 20.88 -14.75 21.24
CA ASP A 293 19.71 -14.68 22.11
C ASP A 293 18.38 -14.56 21.35
N ASP A 294 18.37 -14.89 20.04
CA ASP A 294 17.20 -15.01 19.17
C ASP A 294 16.45 -13.69 18.96
N TRP A 295 17.16 -12.62 18.58
CA TRP A 295 16.57 -11.38 18.09
C TRP A 295 16.91 -11.14 16.61
N PRO A 296 15.95 -10.63 15.81
CA PRO A 296 16.20 -10.34 14.40
C PRO A 296 17.02 -9.05 14.25
N VAL A 297 18.00 -9.09 13.37
CA VAL A 297 18.83 -7.95 13.00
C VAL A 297 18.70 -7.74 11.49
N ILE A 298 18.05 -6.65 11.10
CA ILE A 298 17.86 -6.28 9.70
C ILE A 298 19.18 -5.73 9.16
N ASN A 299 19.61 -6.24 8.00
CA ASN A 299 20.80 -5.76 7.27
C ASN A 299 22.07 -5.66 8.13
N ASN A 300 22.25 -6.57 9.09
CA ASN A 300 23.35 -6.55 10.07
C ASN A 300 23.44 -5.23 10.89
N GLY A 301 22.32 -4.53 11.08
CA GLY A 301 22.26 -3.23 11.77
C GLY A 301 22.79 -2.06 10.96
N LEU A 302 23.06 -2.26 9.66
CA LEU A 302 23.52 -1.21 8.76
C LEU A 302 22.35 -0.51 8.07
N PRO A 303 22.47 0.79 7.74
CA PRO A 303 21.43 1.49 6.99
C PRO A 303 21.12 0.84 5.64
N ILE A 304 19.87 0.97 5.22
CA ILE A 304 19.38 0.41 3.95
C ILE A 304 19.88 1.24 2.78
N GLY A 305 20.49 0.57 1.81
CA GLY A 305 20.94 1.14 0.54
C GLY A 305 20.21 0.56 -0.67
N ASN A 306 20.59 1.06 -1.85
CA ASN A 306 20.03 0.61 -3.13
C ASN A 306 20.52 -0.79 -3.55
N VAL A 307 21.62 -1.29 -2.99
CA VAL A 307 22.13 -2.64 -3.26
C VAL A 307 21.74 -3.51 -2.08
N ILE A 308 21.09 -4.64 -2.36
CA ILE A 308 20.72 -5.61 -1.33
C ILE A 308 21.97 -6.41 -0.97
N CYS A 309 22.33 -6.44 0.31
CA CYS A 309 23.52 -7.12 0.84
C CYS A 309 23.34 -8.64 0.92
N ALA A 310 22.88 -9.27 -0.17
CA ALA A 310 22.71 -10.71 -0.27
C ALA A 310 22.88 -11.17 -1.73
N ASP A 311 23.35 -12.40 -1.91
CA ASP A 311 23.39 -13.04 -3.22
C ASP A 311 22.00 -13.54 -3.59
N LEU A 312 21.27 -12.69 -4.33
CA LEU A 312 19.96 -12.99 -4.91
C LEU A 312 20.03 -12.78 -6.42
N PRO A 313 19.53 -13.73 -7.23
CA PRO A 313 19.48 -13.56 -8.66
C PRO A 313 18.44 -12.48 -9.00
N SER A 314 18.80 -11.56 -9.90
CA SER A 314 17.84 -10.64 -10.51
C SER A 314 17.92 -10.74 -12.03
N ASN A 315 16.74 -10.93 -12.63
CA ASN A 315 16.53 -10.91 -14.07
C ASN A 315 15.94 -9.58 -14.56
N SER A 316 15.70 -8.63 -13.66
CA SER A 316 15.14 -7.33 -14.02
C SER A 316 16.04 -6.56 -15.00
N SER A 317 15.45 -6.15 -16.12
CA SER A 317 16.04 -5.22 -17.07
C SER A 317 15.08 -4.04 -17.26
N LEU A 318 15.63 -2.83 -17.37
CA LEU A 318 14.85 -1.66 -17.78
C LEU A 318 14.25 -1.93 -19.17
N SER A 319 12.93 -1.83 -19.28
CA SER A 319 12.22 -1.97 -20.55
C SER A 319 11.27 -0.81 -20.74
N THR A 320 11.09 -0.40 -21.99
CA THR A 320 10.02 0.51 -22.37
C THR A 320 8.70 -0.23 -22.26
N TRP A 321 7.76 0.34 -21.50
CA TRP A 321 6.41 -0.17 -21.40
C TRP A 321 5.51 0.53 -22.42
N SER A 322 4.63 -0.24 -23.05
CA SER A 322 3.59 0.24 -23.96
C SER A 322 2.36 -0.65 -23.82
N ASP A 323 1.17 -0.07 -23.90
CA ASP A 323 -0.08 -0.80 -23.98
C ASP A 323 -0.78 -0.42 -25.29
N GLY A 324 -0.99 -1.42 -26.14
CA GLY A 324 -1.68 -1.25 -27.42
C GLY A 324 -3.20 -1.41 -27.29
N PHE A 325 -3.71 -1.70 -26.08
CA PHE A 325 -5.14 -1.89 -25.83
C PHE A 325 -5.77 -2.96 -26.73
N THR A 326 -5.11 -4.10 -26.90
CA THR A 326 -5.58 -5.24 -27.71
C THR A 326 -6.14 -6.39 -26.88
N GLU A 327 -5.98 -6.36 -25.56
CA GLU A 327 -6.42 -7.39 -24.62
C GLU A 327 -7.72 -6.97 -23.92
N ASP A 328 -8.70 -7.89 -23.81
CA ASP A 328 -9.91 -7.75 -22.99
C ASP A 328 -10.05 -9.00 -22.10
N PRO A 329 -9.93 -8.90 -20.77
CA PRO A 329 -9.91 -7.67 -19.96
C PRO A 329 -8.64 -6.81 -20.13
N LEU A 330 -8.76 -5.52 -19.79
CA LEU A 330 -7.69 -4.54 -19.77
C LEU A 330 -6.46 -5.07 -18.99
N THR A 331 -5.27 -4.85 -19.55
CA THR A 331 -3.99 -5.24 -18.93
C THR A 331 -3.89 -4.79 -17.47
N LYS A 332 -3.36 -5.66 -16.60
CA LYS A 332 -3.20 -5.34 -15.17
C LYS A 332 -2.27 -4.15 -14.94
N GLY A 333 -2.54 -3.40 -13.88
CA GLY A 333 -1.75 -2.23 -13.48
C GLY A 333 -2.28 -0.90 -14.00
N TRP A 334 -3.48 -0.89 -14.56
CA TRP A 334 -4.31 0.30 -14.71
C TRP A 334 -5.24 0.46 -13.50
N TYR A 335 -5.39 1.70 -13.04
CA TYR A 335 -6.15 2.05 -11.84
C TYR A 335 -7.14 3.17 -12.16
N LEU A 336 -8.30 3.12 -11.55
CA LEU A 336 -9.25 4.22 -11.49
C LEU A 336 -9.05 4.98 -10.19
N SER A 337 -9.33 6.29 -10.21
CA SER A 337 -9.51 7.05 -8.99
C SER A 337 -10.91 6.77 -8.45
N GLN A 338 -11.00 6.29 -7.21
CA GLN A 338 -12.23 5.91 -6.52
C GLN A 338 -12.96 4.70 -7.15
N THR A 339 -13.92 4.13 -6.42
CA THR A 339 -14.73 3.02 -6.94
C THR A 339 -15.69 3.53 -8.03
N PRO A 340 -15.62 3.02 -9.27
CA PRO A 340 -16.49 3.47 -10.35
C PRO A 340 -17.96 3.08 -10.09
N PHE A 341 -18.90 3.86 -10.64
CA PHE A 341 -20.33 3.52 -10.62
C PHE A 341 -20.70 2.46 -11.67
N ARG A 342 -19.94 2.40 -12.76
CA ARG A 342 -20.07 1.48 -13.89
C ARG A 342 -18.72 1.39 -14.62
N LYS A 343 -18.57 0.46 -15.56
CA LYS A 343 -17.38 0.43 -16.42
C LYS A 343 -17.37 1.69 -17.31
N GLU A 344 -16.37 2.57 -17.12
CA GLU A 344 -16.23 3.83 -17.89
C GLU A 344 -15.23 3.70 -19.05
N TYR A 345 -14.80 2.48 -19.38
CA TYR A 345 -13.93 2.23 -20.51
C TYR A 345 -14.30 0.95 -21.27
N GLU A 346 -13.89 0.87 -22.52
CA GLU A 346 -14.07 -0.30 -23.37
C GLU A 346 -12.87 -0.45 -24.31
N ILE A 347 -12.42 -1.68 -24.51
CA ILE A 347 -11.40 -2.01 -25.50
C ILE A 347 -12.10 -2.20 -26.85
N ARG A 348 -11.69 -1.44 -27.87
CA ARG A 348 -12.33 -1.42 -29.20
C ARG A 348 -11.31 -1.70 -30.28
N GLY A 349 -10.98 -2.97 -30.47
CA GLY A 349 -9.96 -3.38 -31.45
C GLY A 349 -8.56 -3.08 -30.95
N ASP A 350 -8.04 -1.89 -31.28
CA ASP A 350 -6.65 -1.45 -31.04
C ASP A 350 -6.56 -0.16 -30.21
N HIS A 351 -7.64 0.22 -29.53
CA HIS A 351 -7.68 1.40 -28.68
C HIS A 351 -8.62 1.22 -27.49
N LEU A 352 -8.38 2.02 -26.46
CA LEU A 352 -9.27 2.19 -25.32
C LEU A 352 -10.19 3.38 -25.58
N ALA A 353 -11.50 3.13 -25.58
CA ALA A 353 -12.49 4.20 -25.46
C ALA A 353 -12.71 4.48 -23.97
N LEU A 354 -12.42 5.72 -23.53
CA LEU A 354 -12.73 6.20 -22.18
C LEU A 354 -13.96 7.12 -22.26
N TYR A 355 -15.04 6.77 -21.56
CA TYR A 355 -16.28 7.54 -21.56
C TYR A 355 -16.21 8.65 -20.51
N GLY A 356 -16.17 9.90 -20.96
CA GLY A 356 -16.29 11.06 -20.07
C GLY A 356 -17.59 11.01 -19.27
N ASN A 357 -17.53 11.44 -18.01
CA ASN A 357 -18.69 11.49 -17.12
C ASN A 357 -18.83 12.86 -16.45
N GLY A 358 -19.83 13.03 -15.58
CA GLY A 358 -20.12 14.32 -14.94
C GLY A 358 -19.12 14.74 -13.85
N HIS A 359 -18.06 13.95 -13.61
CA HIS A 359 -17.02 14.24 -12.63
C HIS A 359 -15.77 14.76 -13.32
N SER A 360 -15.29 15.91 -12.87
CA SER A 360 -14.00 16.45 -13.24
C SER A 360 -12.88 15.79 -12.45
N ILE A 361 -11.63 15.97 -12.90
CA ILE A 361 -10.41 15.56 -12.19
C ILE A 361 -10.31 16.13 -10.76
N HIS A 362 -11.11 17.15 -10.42
CA HIS A 362 -11.18 17.74 -9.09
C HIS A 362 -12.18 17.05 -8.15
N ASP A 363 -12.98 16.10 -8.61
CA ASP A 363 -14.08 15.51 -7.84
C ASP A 363 -13.69 14.21 -7.14
N SER A 364 -14.28 13.94 -5.99
CA SER A 364 -14.12 12.68 -5.24
C SER A 364 -15.13 11.59 -5.65
N GLY A 365 -15.86 11.81 -6.75
CA GLY A 365 -16.97 10.97 -7.22
C GLY A 365 -16.61 9.86 -8.21
N SER A 366 -15.32 9.61 -8.47
CA SER A 366 -14.82 8.75 -9.56
C SER A 366 -14.90 9.40 -10.95
N PRO A 367 -13.96 10.34 -11.25
CA PRO A 367 -13.79 10.85 -12.61
C PRO A 367 -13.39 9.72 -13.57
N ALA A 368 -13.73 9.88 -14.84
CA ALA A 368 -13.23 9.02 -15.92
C ALA A 368 -11.72 9.23 -16.09
N LEU A 369 -10.94 8.56 -15.24
CA LEU A 369 -9.51 8.75 -15.08
C LEU A 369 -8.84 7.40 -14.90
N LEU A 370 -8.08 6.97 -15.92
CA LEU A 370 -7.32 5.73 -15.92
C LEU A 370 -5.83 6.04 -15.74
N LEU A 371 -5.23 5.48 -14.70
CA LEU A 371 -3.90 5.85 -14.19
C LEU A 371 -2.97 4.64 -14.11
N LYS A 372 -1.67 4.91 -14.24
CA LYS A 372 -0.61 3.94 -13.99
C LYS A 372 0.40 4.55 -13.03
N LYS A 373 0.94 3.72 -12.13
CA LYS A 373 1.97 4.15 -11.15
C LYS A 373 3.22 4.65 -11.87
N GLN A 374 3.72 5.81 -11.48
CA GLN A 374 5.05 6.29 -11.87
C GLN A 374 6.10 5.54 -11.04
N THR A 375 7.06 4.88 -11.70
CA THR A 375 8.08 4.03 -11.05
C THR A 375 9.52 4.54 -11.27
N PHE A 376 9.67 5.67 -11.94
CA PHE A 376 10.95 6.27 -12.31
C PHE A 376 10.94 7.78 -12.09
N PHE A 377 12.08 8.33 -11.71
CA PHE A 377 12.24 9.78 -11.50
C PHE A 377 12.23 10.59 -12.81
N SER A 378 12.66 9.98 -13.92
CA SER A 378 12.78 10.64 -15.21
C SER A 378 12.41 9.68 -16.33
N GLY A 379 11.58 10.15 -17.25
CA GLY A 379 11.12 9.40 -18.40
C GLY A 379 10.11 10.20 -19.20
N SER A 380 9.53 9.57 -20.22
CA SER A 380 8.48 10.15 -21.05
C SER A 380 7.24 9.27 -21.00
N PHE A 381 6.08 9.92 -20.98
CA PHE A 381 4.78 9.28 -21.15
C PHE A 381 4.07 10.00 -22.30
N SER A 382 3.50 9.23 -23.22
CA SER A 382 2.80 9.75 -24.39
C SER A 382 1.64 8.86 -24.72
N ALA A 383 0.55 9.45 -25.20
CA ALA A 383 -0.62 8.75 -25.71
C ALA A 383 -1.08 9.42 -27.01
N THR A 384 -1.65 8.63 -27.91
CA THR A 384 -2.36 9.17 -29.09
C THR A 384 -3.84 9.23 -28.77
N LEU A 385 -4.45 10.40 -28.97
CA LEU A 385 -5.85 10.66 -28.61
C LEU A 385 -6.64 11.08 -29.85
N ALA A 386 -7.74 10.39 -30.12
CA ALA A 386 -8.77 10.84 -31.04
C ALA A 386 -9.94 11.41 -30.23
N PHE A 387 -10.12 12.73 -30.26
CA PHE A 387 -11.16 13.42 -29.50
C PHE A 387 -11.64 14.67 -30.23
N SER A 388 -12.94 14.92 -30.23
CA SER A 388 -13.58 16.07 -30.87
C SER A 388 -14.64 16.64 -29.93
N PRO A 389 -14.27 17.59 -29.05
CA PRO A 389 -15.20 18.13 -28.05
C PRO A 389 -16.33 18.90 -28.74
N ALA A 390 -17.57 18.65 -28.30
CA ALA A 390 -18.75 19.37 -28.80
C ALA A 390 -18.90 20.76 -28.17
N ASP A 391 -18.50 20.89 -26.89
CA ASP A 391 -18.56 22.14 -26.14
C ASP A 391 -17.39 22.30 -25.15
N ILE A 392 -17.46 23.34 -24.32
CA ILE A 392 -16.40 23.75 -23.38
C ILE A 392 -16.34 22.91 -22.09
N TYR A 393 -17.30 22.00 -21.88
CA TYR A 393 -17.38 21.10 -20.73
C TYR A 393 -16.77 19.73 -21.04
N GLU A 394 -16.55 19.44 -22.32
CA GLU A 394 -15.89 18.22 -22.77
C GLU A 394 -14.37 18.42 -22.81
N GLU A 395 -13.64 17.61 -22.06
CA GLU A 395 -12.18 17.59 -22.03
C GLU A 395 -11.62 16.16 -22.00
N ALA A 396 -10.55 15.90 -22.75
CA ALA A 396 -9.83 14.64 -22.73
C ALA A 396 -8.33 14.85 -22.99
N GLY A 397 -7.47 14.07 -22.32
CA GLY A 397 -6.03 14.28 -22.38
C GLY A 397 -5.23 13.34 -21.49
N ILE A 398 -4.01 13.76 -21.17
CA ILE A 398 -3.08 13.05 -20.28
C ILE A 398 -2.81 13.88 -19.02
N THR A 399 -2.45 13.22 -17.93
CA THR A 399 -2.14 13.89 -16.66
C THR A 399 -1.02 13.20 -15.89
N VAL A 400 -0.24 14.00 -15.17
CA VAL A 400 0.52 13.57 -14.00
C VAL A 400 -0.35 13.88 -12.79
N PHE A 401 -0.84 12.83 -12.13
CA PHE A 401 -1.83 12.92 -11.06
C PHE A 401 -1.23 12.43 -9.74
N HIS A 402 -1.19 13.31 -8.74
CA HIS A 402 -0.92 12.92 -7.35
C HIS A 402 -2.23 12.80 -6.57
N SER A 403 -3.09 13.82 -6.66
CA SER A 403 -4.45 13.79 -6.11
C SER A 403 -5.35 14.82 -6.79
N ARG A 404 -6.64 14.86 -6.42
CA ARG A 404 -7.59 15.91 -6.85
C ARG A 404 -7.14 17.35 -6.49
N TYR A 405 -6.18 17.49 -5.56
CA TYR A 405 -5.61 18.77 -5.14
C TYR A 405 -4.22 19.04 -5.75
N GLY A 406 -3.58 18.05 -6.38
CA GLY A 406 -2.26 18.17 -6.96
C GLY A 406 -2.14 17.35 -8.24
N PHE A 407 -2.19 18.01 -9.38
CA PHE A 407 -2.00 17.38 -10.69
C PHE A 407 -1.57 18.42 -11.73
N ILE A 408 -1.02 17.92 -12.83
CA ILE A 408 -0.79 18.65 -14.07
C ILE A 408 -1.46 17.87 -15.20
N ALA A 409 -2.29 18.52 -16.01
CA ALA A 409 -3.02 17.90 -17.11
C ALA A 409 -2.84 18.69 -18.40
N LEU A 410 -2.67 17.97 -19.51
CA LEU A 410 -2.66 18.49 -20.88
C LEU A 410 -3.83 17.85 -21.63
N PHE A 411 -4.79 18.66 -22.08
CA PHE A 411 -6.04 18.15 -22.66
C PHE A 411 -6.56 19.02 -23.81
N ILE A 412 -7.40 18.40 -24.62
CA ILE A 412 -8.12 19.01 -25.74
C ILE A 412 -9.52 19.42 -25.27
N THR A 413 -9.97 20.63 -25.60
CA THR A 413 -11.34 21.14 -25.31
C THR A 413 -11.75 22.23 -26.32
N LYS A 414 -12.99 22.74 -26.27
CA LYS A 414 -13.40 23.92 -27.04
C LYS A 414 -12.97 25.23 -26.40
N SER A 415 -12.67 26.23 -27.23
CA SER A 415 -12.49 27.60 -26.75
C SER A 415 -13.81 28.17 -26.23
N PRO A 416 -13.84 28.90 -25.10
CA PRO A 416 -15.02 29.63 -24.64
C PRO A 416 -15.29 30.89 -25.47
N ASN A 417 -14.31 31.34 -26.26
CA ASN A 417 -14.37 32.59 -27.02
C ASN A 417 -14.42 32.37 -28.54
N SER A 418 -14.31 31.13 -29.03
CA SER A 418 -14.36 30.80 -30.45
C SER A 418 -14.93 29.39 -30.66
N ALA A 419 -15.25 29.02 -31.91
CA ALA A 419 -15.67 27.66 -32.24
C ALA A 419 -14.50 26.68 -32.38
N GLU A 420 -13.26 27.12 -32.11
CA GLU A 420 -12.04 26.36 -32.30
C GLU A 420 -11.79 25.38 -31.14
N THR A 421 -10.98 24.37 -31.43
CA THR A 421 -10.47 23.42 -30.44
C THR A 421 -9.09 23.89 -29.97
N GLU A 422 -8.82 23.86 -28.67
CA GLU A 422 -7.57 24.30 -28.07
C GLU A 422 -6.91 23.15 -27.29
N ILE A 423 -5.58 23.17 -27.18
CA ILE A 423 -4.85 22.41 -26.17
C ILE A 423 -4.64 23.29 -24.95
N VAL A 424 -5.04 22.78 -23.78
CA VAL A 424 -4.95 23.49 -22.51
C VAL A 424 -4.10 22.70 -21.54
N MET A 425 -3.16 23.40 -20.91
CA MET A 425 -2.44 22.92 -19.74
C MET A 425 -3.09 23.48 -18.47
N ARG A 426 -3.50 22.61 -17.56
CA ARG A 426 -4.08 22.96 -16.25
C ARG A 426 -3.27 22.32 -15.15
N TRP A 427 -2.99 23.07 -14.10
CA TRP A 427 -2.40 22.53 -12.88
C TRP A 427 -3.01 23.18 -11.64
N THR A 428 -2.87 22.49 -10.51
CA THR A 428 -3.29 22.99 -9.20
C THR A 428 -2.08 22.97 -8.27
N GLU A 429 -1.81 24.09 -7.61
CA GLU A 429 -0.84 24.17 -6.52
C GLU A 429 -1.59 24.39 -5.21
N GLU A 430 -1.07 23.82 -4.12
CA GLU A 430 -1.67 23.86 -2.78
C GLU A 430 -1.94 25.28 -2.25
N LYS A 431 -1.29 26.31 -2.82
CA LYS A 431 -1.36 27.72 -2.38
C LYS A 431 -1.94 28.70 -3.41
N THR A 432 -2.35 28.29 -4.61
CA THR A 432 -2.84 29.23 -5.64
C THR A 432 -4.14 28.78 -6.32
N HIS A 433 -4.95 29.78 -6.69
CA HIS A 433 -6.12 29.60 -7.56
C HIS A 433 -5.71 28.97 -8.90
N ARG A 434 -6.60 28.15 -9.47
CA ARG A 434 -6.49 27.43 -10.76
C ARG A 434 -5.74 28.25 -11.83
N LEU A 435 -4.54 27.79 -12.22
CA LEU A 435 -3.77 28.37 -13.32
C LEU A 435 -4.03 27.58 -14.62
N LYS A 436 -4.22 28.29 -15.73
CA LYS A 436 -4.47 27.71 -17.07
C LYS A 436 -3.61 28.42 -18.11
N VAL A 437 -2.87 27.65 -18.91
CA VAL A 437 -2.17 28.13 -20.13
C VAL A 437 -2.83 27.48 -21.34
N ARG A 438 -3.09 28.25 -22.39
CA ARG A 438 -3.83 27.81 -23.57
C ARG A 438 -3.01 28.01 -24.84
N CYS A 439 -3.06 27.03 -25.73
CA CYS A 439 -2.45 27.10 -27.06
C CYS A 439 -3.50 26.71 -28.10
N GLN A 440 -3.62 27.50 -29.18
CA GLN A 440 -4.46 27.17 -30.32
C GLN A 440 -3.81 26.04 -31.13
N LEU A 441 -4.63 25.10 -31.60
CA LEU A 441 -4.20 24.00 -32.47
C LEU A 441 -4.08 24.42 -33.93
#